data_AF-A0A409Y7G4-F1
#
_entry.id   AF-A0A409Y7G4-F1
#
_cell.length_a   1.000
_cell.length_b   1.000
_cell.length_c   1.000
_cell.angle_alpha   90.00
_cell.angle_beta   90.00
_cell.angle_gamma   90.00
#
_symmetry.space_group_name_H-M   'P 1'
#
loop_
_entity.id
_entity.type
_entity.pdbx_description
1 polymer ?
#
loop_
_entity_poly.entity_id
_entity_poly.type
_entity_poly.pdbx_seq_one_letter_code
_entity_poly.pdbx_strand_id
1 'polypeptide(L)'
;MGALMGGGVGLTIGFIFGSYSILRGGAGPRGFLATLSQYMLSSAATFSFFLSIGSVIRSDSLVPPHLQAAQMQLASSVRSRSEGAALMRARWEAERRRLSESHSK
;
A
#
# COMPACT_ATOMS: atom_id res chain seq x y z
N MET A 1 -6.87 -11.61 -6.56
CA MET A 1 -5.41 -11.32 -6.58
C MET A 1 -4.68 -11.82 -5.34
N GLY A 2 -5.25 -11.71 -4.13
CA GLY A 2 -4.53 -12.07 -2.89
C GLY A 2 -4.10 -13.53 -2.76
N ALA A 3 -4.89 -14.50 -3.24
CA ALA A 3 -4.50 -15.91 -3.18
C ALA A 3 -3.24 -16.24 -4.01
N LEU A 4 -3.16 -15.74 -5.25
CA LEU A 4 -2.01 -15.96 -6.12
C LEU A 4 -0.74 -15.27 -5.59
N MET A 5 -0.86 -14.02 -5.14
CA MET A 5 0.25 -13.28 -4.53
C MET A 5 0.71 -13.93 -3.21
N GLY A 6 -0.25 -14.35 -2.36
CA GLY A 6 0.03 -15.06 -1.11
C GLY A 6 0.69 -16.41 -1.33
N GLY A 7 0.28 -17.15 -2.35
CA GLY A 7 0.92 -18.40 -2.75
C GLY A 7 2.36 -18.19 -3.20
N GLY A 8 2.63 -17.18 -4.04
CA GLY A 8 3.99 -16.85 -4.48
C GLY A 8 4.92 -16.46 -3.33
N VAL A 9 4.47 -15.57 -2.43
CA VAL A 9 5.26 -15.17 -1.26
C VAL A 9 5.46 -16.36 -0.31
N GLY A 10 4.42 -17.16 -0.07
CA GLY A 10 4.51 -18.33 0.80
C GLY A 10 5.45 -19.42 0.26
N LEU A 11 5.48 -19.62 -1.06
CA LEU A 11 6.46 -20.52 -1.70
C LEU A 11 7.90 -20.02 -1.50
N THR A 12 8.16 -18.72 -1.69
CA THR A 12 9.51 -18.14 -1.54
C THR A 12 9.99 -18.18 -0.09
N ILE A 13 9.15 -17.79 0.86
CA ILE A 13 9.49 -17.86 2.30
C ILE A 13 9.68 -19.31 2.74
N GLY A 14 8.79 -20.21 2.31
CA GLY A 14 8.92 -21.63 2.60
C GLY A 14 10.15 -22.26 1.95
N PHE A 15 10.60 -21.76 0.80
CA PHE A 15 11.86 -22.18 0.16
C PHE A 15 13.08 -21.74 0.97
N ILE A 16 13.13 -20.47 1.41
CA ILE A 16 14.24 -19.95 2.21
C ILE A 16 14.32 -20.67 3.55
N PHE A 17 13.18 -20.75 4.27
CA PHE A 17 13.14 -21.35 5.60
C PHE A 17 13.31 -22.88 5.53
N GLY A 18 12.74 -23.53 4.51
CA GLY A 18 12.93 -24.95 4.25
C GLY A 18 14.38 -25.29 3.91
N SER A 19 15.02 -24.52 3.02
CA SER A 19 16.45 -24.70 2.69
C SER A 19 17.34 -24.48 3.90
N TYR A 20 17.08 -23.43 4.69
CA TYR A 20 17.80 -23.16 5.93
C TYR A 20 17.63 -24.29 6.97
N SER A 21 16.40 -24.80 7.14
CA SER A 21 16.12 -25.91 8.05
C SER A 21 16.84 -27.19 7.64
N ILE A 22 16.97 -27.44 6.33
CA ILE A 22 17.67 -28.62 5.82
C ILE A 22 19.18 -28.48 5.93
N LEU A 23 19.74 -27.29 5.65
CA LEU A 23 21.17 -27.02 5.80
C LEU A 23 21.62 -27.13 7.27
N ARG A 24 20.75 -26.76 8.22
CA ARG A 24 21.06 -26.80 9.65
C ARG A 24 20.74 -28.14 10.32
N GLY A 25 19.60 -28.74 10.01
CA GLY A 25 19.08 -29.94 10.67
C GLY A 25 19.28 -31.24 9.88
N GLY A 26 19.84 -31.15 8.67
CA GLY A 26 19.92 -32.26 7.74
C GLY A 26 18.62 -32.46 6.95
N ALA A 27 18.73 -33.05 5.77
CA ALA A 27 17.57 -33.54 5.04
C ALA A 27 17.05 -34.75 5.81
N GLY A 28 15.96 -34.58 6.58
CA GLY A 28 15.41 -35.62 7.45
C GLY A 28 15.15 -36.95 6.72
N PRO A 29 14.63 -37.99 7.41
CA PRO A 29 14.52 -39.36 6.88
C PRO A 29 13.66 -39.49 5.61
N ARG A 30 12.87 -38.45 5.27
CA ARG A 30 12.03 -38.38 4.07
C ARG A 30 12.74 -37.71 2.87
N GLY A 31 14.00 -37.33 3.01
CA GLY A 31 14.80 -36.68 1.97
C GLY A 31 14.64 -35.15 1.88
N PHE A 32 15.47 -34.54 1.02
CA PHE A 32 15.55 -33.09 0.85
C PHE A 32 14.26 -32.52 0.26
N LEU A 33 13.78 -33.13 -0.84
CA LEU A 33 12.63 -32.62 -1.58
C LEU A 33 11.32 -32.71 -0.79
N ALA A 34 11.12 -33.78 -0.03
CA ALA A 34 9.93 -33.94 0.79
C ALA A 34 9.87 -32.88 1.89
N THR A 35 10.97 -32.68 2.62
CA THR A 35 11.04 -31.68 3.70
C THR A 35 10.88 -30.25 3.15
N LEU A 36 11.56 -29.94 2.04
CA LEU A 36 11.50 -28.63 1.39
C LEU A 36 10.08 -28.32 0.88
N SER A 37 9.49 -29.25 0.12
CA SER A 37 8.15 -29.08 -0.42
C SER A 37 7.10 -28.94 0.69
N GLN A 38 7.28 -29.62 1.83
CA GLN A 38 6.35 -29.50 2.96
C GLN A 38 6.37 -28.10 3.57
N TYR A 39 7.55 -27.48 3.70
CA TYR A 39 7.68 -26.09 4.16
C TYR A 39 7.09 -25.11 3.15
N MET A 40 7.44 -25.28 1.87
CA MET A 40 6.91 -24.47 0.78
C MET A 40 5.38 -24.53 0.68
N LEU A 41 4.81 -25.73 0.72
CA LEU A 41 3.37 -25.95 0.55
C LEU A 41 2.59 -25.48 1.78
N SER A 42 3.10 -25.73 3.00
CA SER A 42 2.48 -25.24 4.23
C SER A 42 2.44 -23.71 4.30
N SER A 43 3.56 -23.05 3.98
CA SER A 43 3.62 -21.58 3.96
C SER A 43 2.78 -21.00 2.82
N ALA A 44 2.82 -21.58 1.62
CA ALA A 44 1.95 -21.16 0.52
C ALA A 44 0.47 -21.31 0.85
N ALA A 45 0.06 -22.39 1.50
CA ALA A 45 -1.33 -22.62 1.88
C ALA A 45 -1.84 -21.57 2.87
N THR A 46 -1.10 -21.28 3.95
CA THR A 46 -1.55 -20.31 4.95
C THR A 46 -1.59 -18.89 4.40
N PHE A 47 -0.53 -18.44 3.72
CA PHE A 47 -0.51 -17.10 3.15
C PHE A 47 -1.56 -16.94 2.03
N SER A 48 -1.71 -17.92 1.13
CA SER A 48 -2.76 -17.85 0.10
C SER A 48 -4.16 -17.85 0.71
N PHE A 49 -4.42 -18.63 1.77
CA PHE A 49 -5.72 -18.66 2.44
C PHE A 49 -6.08 -17.31 3.10
N PHE A 50 -5.19 -16.78 3.95
CA PHE A 50 -5.45 -15.51 4.63
C PHE A 50 -5.53 -14.32 3.67
N LEU A 51 -4.63 -14.26 2.68
CA LEU A 51 -4.67 -13.19 1.68
C LEU A 51 -5.84 -13.35 0.70
N SER A 52 -6.36 -14.56 0.47
CA SER A 52 -7.59 -14.76 -0.30
C SER A 52 -8.79 -14.12 0.41
N ILE A 53 -8.95 -14.39 1.70
CA ILE A 53 -10.03 -13.80 2.51
C ILE A 53 -9.89 -12.26 2.53
N GLY A 54 -8.69 -11.75 2.81
CA GLY A 54 -8.43 -10.31 2.78
C GLY A 54 -8.68 -9.68 1.40
N SER A 55 -8.41 -10.42 0.32
CA SER A 55 -8.71 -9.98 -1.05
C SER A 55 -10.20 -9.90 -1.30
N VAL A 56 -11.00 -10.83 -0.78
CA VAL A 56 -12.48 -10.79 -0.92
C VAL A 56 -13.04 -9.61 -0.12
N ILE A 57 -12.66 -9.47 1.16
CA ILE A 57 -13.13 -8.37 2.02
C ILE A 57 -12.74 -7.01 1.44
N ARG A 58 -11.50 -6.87 0.95
CA ARG A 58 -11.05 -5.61 0.31
C ARG A 58 -11.74 -5.34 -1.03
N SER A 59 -12.22 -6.36 -1.72
CA SER A 59 -12.93 -6.17 -2.99
C SER A 59 -14.36 -5.67 -2.81
N ASP A 60 -14.94 -5.80 -1.61
CA ASP A 60 -16.29 -5.30 -1.26
C ASP A 60 -16.35 -3.77 -1.01
N SER A 61 -15.21 -3.06 -1.02
CA SER A 61 -15.23 -1.59 -0.93
C SER A 61 -15.85 -1.01 -2.21
N LEU A 62 -17.06 -0.45 -2.10
CA LEU A 62 -17.92 0.05 -3.19
C LEU A 62 -17.30 1.06 -4.16
N VAL A 63 -16.08 1.55 -3.94
CA VAL A 63 -15.41 2.53 -4.78
C VAL A 63 -14.23 1.87 -5.50
N PRO A 64 -14.25 1.79 -6.85
CA PRO A 64 -13.12 1.33 -7.62
C PRO A 64 -11.85 2.14 -7.28
N PRO A 65 -10.69 1.49 -7.04
CA PRO A 65 -9.48 2.15 -6.58
C PRO A 65 -8.95 3.22 -7.55
N HIS A 66 -9.28 3.13 -8.84
CA HIS A 66 -8.98 4.17 -9.82
C HIS A 66 -9.85 5.42 -9.64
N LEU A 67 -11.13 5.27 -9.29
CA LEU A 67 -12.01 6.38 -8.95
C LEU A 67 -11.62 7.00 -7.61
N GLN A 68 -11.19 6.19 -6.64
CA GLN A 68 -10.75 6.71 -5.34
C GLN A 68 -9.42 7.45 -5.44
N ALA A 69 -8.48 6.98 -6.26
CA ALA A 69 -7.24 7.69 -6.57
C ALA A 69 -7.51 8.99 -7.35
N ALA A 70 -8.40 8.94 -8.37
CA ALA A 70 -8.82 10.12 -9.11
C ALA A 70 -9.52 11.15 -8.21
N GLN A 71 -10.36 10.70 -7.28
CA GLN A 71 -11.04 11.56 -6.31
C GLN A 71 -10.06 12.18 -5.31
N MET A 72 -9.04 11.44 -4.85
CA MET A 72 -7.99 12.01 -3.99
C MET A 72 -7.12 13.02 -4.73
N GLN A 73 -6.76 12.77 -6.00
CA GLN A 73 -6.03 13.74 -6.83
C GLN A 73 -6.87 14.98 -7.14
N LEU A 74 -8.17 14.81 -7.42
CA LEU A 74 -9.06 15.94 -7.67
C LEU A 74 -9.30 16.73 -6.37
N ALA A 75 -9.51 16.05 -5.24
CA ALA A 75 -9.69 16.68 -3.94
C ALA A 75 -8.46 17.47 -3.48
N SER A 76 -7.24 16.97 -3.72
CA SER A 76 -6.00 17.70 -3.42
C SER A 76 -5.82 18.91 -4.35
N SER A 77 -6.16 18.77 -5.63
CA SER A 77 -6.13 19.85 -6.62
C SER A 77 -7.11 20.99 -6.30
N VAL A 78 -8.33 20.64 -5.88
CA VAL A 78 -9.37 21.61 -5.49
C VAL A 78 -8.97 22.34 -4.21
N ARG A 79 -8.44 21.62 -3.21
CA ARG A 79 -8.00 22.20 -1.93
C ARG A 79 -6.82 23.17 -2.13
N SER A 80 -5.85 22.80 -2.97
CA SER A 80 -4.73 23.65 -3.35
C SER A 80 -5.17 24.95 -4.05
N ARG A 81 -6.15 24.88 -4.96
CA ARG A 81 -6.68 26.07 -5.63
C ARG A 81 -7.44 26.99 -4.69
N SER A 82 -8.22 26.45 -3.75
CA SER A 82 -8.95 27.27 -2.75
C SER A 82 -8.00 27.99 -1.78
N GLU A 83 -6.94 27.32 -1.33
CA GLU A 83 -5.94 27.92 -0.44
C GLU A 83 -5.10 28.98 -1.16
N GLY A 84 -4.70 28.72 -2.41
CA GLY A 84 -4.00 29.71 -3.24
C GLY A 84 -4.82 30.97 -3.50
N ALA A 85 -6.11 30.83 -3.79
CA ALA A 85 -7.00 31.97 -3.98
C ALA A 85 -7.21 32.79 -2.69
N ALA A 86 -7.30 32.13 -1.53
CA ALA A 86 -7.41 32.80 -0.24
C ALA A 86 -6.13 33.59 0.12
N LEU A 87 -4.95 33.00 -0.10
CA LEU A 87 -3.66 33.65 0.15
C LEU A 87 -3.42 34.87 -0.76
N MET A 88 -3.81 34.77 -2.03
CA MET A 88 -3.70 35.89 -2.99
C MET A 88 -4.60 37.07 -2.58
N ARG A 89 -5.83 36.79 -2.14
CA ARG A 89 -6.75 37.83 -1.64
C ARG A 89 -6.22 38.50 -0.37
N ALA A 90 -5.71 37.70 0.58
CA ALA A 90 -5.13 38.22 1.82
C ALA A 90 -3.91 39.12 1.54
N ARG A 91 -3.04 38.75 0.60
CA ARG A 91 -1.90 39.59 0.17
C ARG A 91 -2.35 40.87 -0.51
N TRP A 92 -3.36 40.81 -1.38
CA TRP A 92 -3.89 41.98 -2.08
C TRP A 92 -4.52 42.99 -1.11
N GLU A 93 -5.25 42.51 -0.10
CA GLU A 93 -5.82 43.35 0.94
C GLU A 93 -4.74 44.02 1.81
N ALA A 94 -3.68 43.30 2.14
CA ALA A 94 -2.54 43.86 2.86
C ALA A 94 -1.82 44.96 2.05
N GLU A 95 -1.66 44.77 0.74
CA GLU A 95 -1.03 45.76 -0.14
C GLU A 95 -1.91 47.01 -0.29
N ARG A 96 -3.23 46.85 -0.42
CA ARG A 96 -4.17 47.97 -0.47
C ARG A 96 -4.15 48.82 0.81
N ARG A 97 -3.98 48.19 1.98
CA ARG A 97 -3.86 48.91 3.26
C ARG A 97 -2.58 49.73 3.33
N ARG A 98 -1.46 49.17 2.87
CA ARG A 98 -0.17 49.90 2.81
C ARG A 98 -0.23 51.12 1.90
N LEU A 99 -0.90 51.00 0.75
CA LEU A 99 -1.07 52.10 -0.19
C LEU A 99 -2.01 53.19 0.35
N SER A 100 -3.03 52.85 1.15
CA SER A 100 -3.87 53.85 1.82
C SER A 100 -3.15 54.60 2.94
N GLU A 101 -2.20 53.95 3.63
CA GLU A 101 -1.40 54.57 4.69
C GLU A 101 -0.32 55.51 4.14
N SER A 102 0.22 55.25 2.93
CA SER A 102 1.24 56.13 2.31
C SER A 102 0.66 57.39 1.67
N HIS A 103 -0.64 57.46 1.40
CA HIS A 103 -1.32 58.63 0.81
C HIS A 103 -1.88 59.59 1.87
N SER A 104 -1.79 59.25 3.16
CA SER A 104 -2.27 60.06 4.29
C SER A 104 -1.14 60.74 5.09
N LYS A 105 0.02 60.93 4.46
CA LYS A 105 1.11 61.80 4.92
C LYS A 105 1.38 62.85 3.85
#